data_AF-A0A952R8Q5-F1
#
_entry.id   AF-A0A952R8Q5-F1
#
_cell.length_a   1.000
_cell.length_b   1.000
_cell.length_c   1.000
_cell.angle_alpha   90.00
_cell.angle_beta   90.00
_cell.angle_gamma   90.00
#
_symmetry.space_group_name_H-M   'P 1'
#
loop_
_entity.id
_entity.type
_entity.pdbx_description
1 polymer ?
#
loop_
_entity_poly.entity_id
_entity_poly.type
_entity_poly.pdbx_seq_one_letter_code
_entity_poly.pdbx_strand_id
1 'polypeptide(L)'
;MSSKHKTLLEGDWTLPEFEYLANNAWTFTEKVDGTNIRVLFAEGDVKFAGRTDDAQLPAPLSARLNERFSPWADKIGEVFEGGQAVLYGEGYGAKIQKGGGNYRADQDFVLFDVRVNSWWLQRENVEDVAQKLGLDIVPIIGEGSLHEAIARVKSGIQSTWGDFQAEGIVARPKVELCTRGGQRLITKIKHRDFTA
;
A
#
# COMPACT_ATOMS: atom_id res chain seq x y z
N MET A 1 -10.39 1.43 7.06
CA MET A 1 -11.21 0.52 7.91
C MET A 1 -10.29 -0.44 8.67
N SER A 2 -10.28 -0.39 10.01
CA SER A 2 -9.62 -1.41 10.83
C SER A 2 -10.73 -2.15 11.56
N SER A 3 -10.96 -3.42 11.26
CA SER A 3 -11.83 -4.23 12.11
C SER A 3 -11.14 -4.40 13.48
N LYS A 4 -11.93 -4.45 14.56
CA LYS A 4 -11.43 -4.75 15.92
C LYS A 4 -11.21 -6.27 16.13
N HIS A 5 -11.54 -7.09 15.14
CA HIS A 5 -11.44 -8.54 15.23
C HIS A 5 -10.03 -8.98 14.81
N LYS A 6 -9.38 -9.77 15.68
CA LYS A 6 -8.05 -10.33 15.41
C LYS A 6 -8.08 -11.51 14.43
N THR A 7 -9.27 -12.05 14.15
CA THR A 7 -9.50 -13.26 13.36
C THR A 7 -10.45 -12.94 12.22
N LEU A 8 -10.18 -13.47 11.02
CA LEU A 8 -11.08 -13.38 9.88
C LEU A 8 -12.23 -14.39 10.08
N LEU A 9 -13.47 -13.92 9.97
CA LEU A 9 -14.67 -14.76 10.00
C LEU A 9 -15.18 -14.91 8.56
N GLU A 10 -15.03 -16.09 7.97
CA GLU A 10 -15.47 -16.35 6.60
C GLU A 10 -17.01 -16.22 6.52
N GLY A 11 -17.48 -15.40 5.58
CA GLY A 11 -18.91 -15.09 5.42
C GLY A 11 -19.41 -13.92 6.28
N ASP A 12 -18.61 -13.38 7.21
CA ASP A 12 -18.96 -12.21 8.01
C ASP A 12 -18.20 -10.98 7.53
N TRP A 13 -18.86 -10.17 6.70
CA TRP A 13 -18.25 -9.03 6.04
C TRP A 13 -18.30 -7.79 6.92
N THR A 14 -17.15 -7.13 7.08
CA THR A 14 -17.07 -5.88 7.87
C THR A 14 -17.85 -4.69 7.29
N LEU A 15 -18.29 -4.79 6.03
CA LEU A 15 -19.10 -3.80 5.32
C LEU A 15 -20.08 -4.50 4.37
N PRO A 16 -21.31 -3.98 4.21
CA PRO A 16 -22.26 -4.50 3.23
C PRO A 16 -21.73 -4.33 1.79
N GLU A 17 -20.93 -3.30 1.49
CA GLU A 17 -20.33 -3.13 0.17
C GLU A 17 -19.33 -4.25 -0.18
N PHE A 18 -18.62 -4.81 0.81
CA PHE A 18 -17.73 -5.95 0.56
C PHE A 18 -18.52 -7.21 0.25
N GLU A 19 -19.62 -7.46 0.98
CA GLU A 19 -20.53 -8.58 0.71
C GLU A 19 -21.15 -8.44 -0.70
N TYR A 20 -21.69 -7.27 -1.01
CA TYR A 20 -22.34 -6.99 -2.28
C TYR A 20 -21.39 -7.17 -3.48
N LEU A 21 -20.13 -6.80 -3.32
CA LEU A 21 -19.11 -6.87 -4.38
C LEU A 21 -18.21 -8.09 -4.30
N ALA A 22 -18.49 -9.06 -3.40
CA ALA A 22 -17.59 -10.17 -3.12
C ALA A 22 -17.28 -11.01 -4.37
N ASN A 23 -18.23 -11.11 -5.31
CA ASN A 23 -18.12 -11.87 -6.56
C ASN A 23 -17.70 -11.02 -7.78
N ASN A 24 -17.52 -9.70 -7.60
CA ASN A 24 -17.09 -8.81 -8.68
C ASN A 24 -15.58 -8.95 -8.95
N ALA A 25 -15.09 -8.29 -10.00
CA ALA A 25 -13.65 -8.24 -10.27
C ALA A 25 -12.93 -7.25 -9.33
N TRP A 26 -11.87 -7.73 -8.69
CA TRP A 26 -10.94 -6.98 -7.86
C TRP A 26 -9.52 -7.17 -8.38
N THR A 27 -8.71 -6.13 -8.25
CA THR A 27 -7.26 -6.18 -8.48
C THR A 27 -6.56 -6.48 -7.16
N PHE A 28 -5.59 -7.39 -7.20
CA PHE A 28 -4.80 -7.80 -6.04
C PHE A 28 -3.37 -7.30 -6.17
N THR A 29 -2.91 -6.55 -5.17
CA THR A 29 -1.48 -6.28 -5.00
C THR A 29 -0.94 -7.06 -3.82
N GLU A 30 0.34 -7.42 -3.89
CA GLU A 30 1.00 -8.03 -2.72
C GLU A 30 0.96 -7.04 -1.54
N LYS A 31 0.56 -7.53 -0.38
CA LYS A 31 0.65 -6.76 0.86
C LYS A 31 2.08 -6.85 1.40
N VAL A 32 2.81 -5.74 1.32
CA VAL A 32 4.14 -5.61 1.91
C VAL A 32 4.04 -5.44 3.42
N ASP A 33 4.88 -6.16 4.16
CA ASP A 33 4.96 -6.08 5.62
C ASP A 33 6.06 -5.10 6.05
N GLY A 34 5.65 -3.90 6.47
CA GLY A 34 6.56 -2.83 6.85
C GLY A 34 5.91 -1.82 7.78
N THR A 35 6.12 -0.54 7.48
CA THR A 35 5.43 0.57 8.14
C THR A 35 4.89 1.54 7.10
N ASN A 36 3.67 2.04 7.31
CA ASN A 36 3.08 2.99 6.36
C ASN A 36 3.82 4.33 6.39
N ILE A 37 4.15 4.83 5.20
CA ILE A 37 4.81 6.12 4.97
C ILE A 37 3.98 6.97 4.02
N ARG A 38 3.95 8.27 4.33
CA ARG A 38 3.42 9.34 3.48
C ARG A 38 4.58 10.28 3.15
N VAL A 39 4.81 10.48 1.85
CA VAL A 39 5.68 11.54 1.33
C VAL A 39 4.75 12.68 0.90
N LEU A 40 4.76 13.77 1.65
CA LEU A 40 3.92 14.94 1.43
C LEU A 40 4.70 15.95 0.60
N PHE A 41 4.14 16.35 -0.53
CA PHE A 41 4.66 17.42 -1.35
C PHE A 41 3.67 18.59 -1.37
N ALA A 42 4.14 19.76 -0.95
CA ALA A 42 3.37 21.00 -1.00
C ALA A 42 4.33 22.19 -1.02
N GLU A 43 3.99 23.23 -1.79
CA GLU A 43 4.73 24.51 -1.81
C GLU A 43 6.23 24.33 -2.13
N GLY A 44 6.58 23.33 -2.96
CA GLY A 44 7.98 23.04 -3.33
C GLY A 44 8.78 22.30 -2.26
N ASP A 45 8.16 21.90 -1.14
CA ASP A 45 8.82 21.19 -0.04
C ASP A 45 8.33 19.73 0.07
N VAL A 46 9.21 18.87 0.59
CA VAL A 46 8.95 17.44 0.82
C VAL A 46 9.03 17.13 2.31
N LYS A 47 7.96 16.55 2.86
CA LYS A 47 7.89 16.08 4.25
C LYS A 47 7.53 14.61 4.32
N PHE A 48 7.92 13.97 5.41
CA PHE A 48 7.61 12.56 5.66
C PHE A 48 6.75 12.40 6.91
N ALA A 49 5.73 11.56 6.83
CA ALA A 49 4.92 11.18 7.98
C ALA A 49 4.63 9.67 7.97
N GLY A 50 4.37 9.10 9.15
CA GLY A 50 3.89 7.71 9.24
C GLY A 50 2.38 7.60 8.99
N ARG A 51 1.78 6.51 9.47
CA ARG A 51 0.32 6.26 9.37
C ARG A 51 -0.54 7.38 9.95
N THR A 52 -0.11 7.96 11.07
CA THR A 52 -0.73 9.12 11.73
C THR A 52 0.27 10.27 11.72
N ASP A 53 -0.20 11.50 11.92
CA ASP A 53 0.68 12.67 11.91
C ASP A 53 1.67 12.63 13.08
N ASP A 54 1.28 12.04 14.21
CA ASP A 54 2.14 11.86 15.40
C ASP A 54 3.07 10.62 15.32
N ALA A 55 3.01 9.83 14.24
CA ALA A 55 3.80 8.61 14.15
C ALA A 55 5.28 8.95 13.96
N GLN A 56 6.12 8.48 14.88
CA GLN A 56 7.57 8.64 14.77
C GLN A 56 8.16 7.66 13.75
N LEU A 57 8.96 8.18 12.83
CA LEU A 57 9.68 7.38 11.85
C LEU A 57 11.02 6.92 12.42
N PRO A 58 11.36 5.62 12.32
CA PRO A 58 12.68 5.13 12.71
C PRO A 58 13.79 5.89 11.98
N ALA A 59 14.83 6.31 12.71
CA ALA A 59 15.90 7.15 12.17
C ALA A 59 16.57 6.59 10.88
N PRO A 60 16.85 5.28 10.74
CA PRO A 60 17.42 4.75 9.50
C PRO A 60 16.49 4.91 8.29
N LEU A 61 15.19 4.68 8.47
CA LEU A 61 14.18 4.88 7.42
C LEU A 61 14.07 6.35 7.06
N SER A 62 14.02 7.24 8.06
CA SER A 62 14.01 8.69 7.83
C SER A 62 15.21 9.16 7.04
N ALA A 63 16.41 8.66 7.35
CA ALA A 63 17.62 9.00 6.60
C ALA A 63 17.52 8.55 5.13
N ARG A 64 17.03 7.33 4.89
CA ARG A 64 16.80 6.83 3.53
C ARG A 64 15.76 7.64 2.76
N LEU A 65 14.65 8.00 3.40
CA LEU A 65 13.62 8.84 2.77
C LEU A 65 14.17 10.21 2.37
N ASN A 66 15.00 10.83 3.23
CA ASN A 66 15.67 12.08 2.89
C ASN A 66 16.64 11.91 1.71
N GLU A 67 17.46 10.86 1.71
CA GLU A 67 18.36 10.55 0.60
C GLU A 67 17.60 10.41 -0.72
N ARG A 68 16.43 9.75 -0.69
CA ARG A 68 15.66 9.45 -1.90
C ARG A 68 14.85 10.62 -2.42
N PHE A 69 14.18 11.38 -1.55
CA PHE A 69 13.18 12.36 -1.98
C PHE A 69 13.63 13.82 -1.83
N SER A 70 14.51 14.16 -0.90
CA SER A 70 14.93 15.56 -0.71
C SER A 70 15.64 16.15 -1.93
N PRO A 71 16.50 15.43 -2.67
CA PRO A 71 17.07 15.95 -3.92
C PRO A 71 16.05 16.10 -5.07
N TRP A 72 14.84 15.56 -4.91
CA TRP A 72 13.84 15.48 -5.98
C TRP A 72 12.65 16.41 -5.77
N ALA A 73 12.72 17.36 -4.84
CA ALA A 73 11.64 18.31 -4.60
C ALA A 73 11.20 19.02 -5.91
N ASP A 74 12.15 19.51 -6.70
CA ASP A 74 11.87 20.16 -7.99
C ASP A 74 11.24 19.18 -8.99
N LYS A 75 11.81 17.97 -9.10
CA LYS A 75 11.30 16.92 -9.99
C LYS A 75 9.89 16.46 -9.61
N ILE A 76 9.59 16.37 -8.32
CA ILE A 76 8.25 16.08 -7.80
C ILE A 76 7.32 17.25 -8.15
N GLY A 77 7.79 18.48 -8.01
CA GLY A 77 7.07 19.69 -8.44
C GLY A 77 6.72 19.69 -9.93
N GLU A 78 7.62 19.27 -10.80
CA GLU A 78 7.37 19.09 -12.23
C GLU A 78 6.31 18.02 -12.51
N VAL A 79 6.40 16.87 -11.83
CA VAL A 79 5.45 15.75 -12.00
C VAL A 79 4.02 16.14 -11.60
N PHE A 80 3.87 16.99 -10.59
CA PHE A 80 2.56 17.40 -10.08
C PHE A 80 2.16 18.82 -10.46
N GLU A 81 2.90 19.48 -11.37
CA GLU A 81 2.67 20.84 -11.85
C GLU A 81 2.49 21.87 -10.70
N GLY A 82 3.27 21.72 -9.63
CA GLY A 82 3.18 22.55 -8.43
C GLY A 82 1.95 22.29 -7.54
N GLY A 83 1.12 21.29 -7.88
CA GLY A 83 -0.02 20.84 -7.08
C GLY A 83 0.38 20.13 -5.79
N GLN A 84 -0.54 20.09 -4.81
CA GLN A 84 -0.33 19.34 -3.57
C GLN A 84 -0.50 17.84 -3.83
N ALA A 85 0.53 17.06 -3.53
CA ALA A 85 0.52 15.62 -3.71
C ALA A 85 0.94 14.87 -2.43
N VAL A 86 0.40 13.67 -2.27
CA VAL A 86 0.82 12.73 -1.23
C VAL A 86 1.06 11.38 -1.87
N LEU A 87 2.30 10.90 -1.78
CA LEU A 87 2.67 9.55 -2.18
C LEU A 87 2.57 8.66 -0.95
N TYR A 88 1.73 7.64 -1.04
CA TYR A 88 1.52 6.64 -0.01
C TYR A 88 2.28 5.38 -0.39
N GLY A 89 3.10 4.91 0.55
CA GLY A 89 3.88 3.70 0.36
C GLY A 89 4.16 2.99 1.66
N GLU A 90 4.89 1.89 1.54
CA GLU A 90 5.38 1.11 2.66
C GLU A 90 6.88 1.36 2.81
N GLY A 91 7.31 1.80 3.99
CA GLY A 91 8.68 1.67 4.42
C GLY A 91 8.95 0.20 4.75
N TYR A 92 9.86 -0.44 4.04
CA TYR A 92 10.07 -1.90 4.11
C TYR A 92 11.55 -2.25 4.07
N GLY A 93 11.87 -3.47 4.54
CA GLY A 93 13.23 -3.96 4.64
C GLY A 93 13.66 -4.36 6.05
N ALA A 94 14.95 -4.65 6.20
CA ALA A 94 15.51 -5.19 7.43
C ALA A 94 15.27 -4.25 8.63
N LYS A 95 14.94 -4.84 9.79
CA LYS A 95 14.72 -4.16 11.07
C LYS A 95 13.48 -3.25 11.16
N ILE A 96 12.60 -3.23 10.14
CA ILE A 96 11.31 -2.53 10.22
C ILE A 96 10.25 -3.44 10.84
N GLN A 97 10.06 -4.64 10.28
CA GLN A 97 9.20 -5.69 10.83
C GLN A 97 9.96 -7.03 10.89
N LYS A 98 9.43 -7.99 11.65
CA LYS A 98 9.97 -9.36 11.68
C LYS A 98 9.85 -9.97 10.28
N GLY A 99 10.95 -10.47 9.73
CA GLY A 99 10.98 -10.98 8.35
C GLY A 99 11.19 -9.90 7.28
N GLY A 100 11.26 -8.62 7.65
CA GLY A 100 11.52 -7.52 6.71
C GLY A 100 12.83 -7.66 5.92
N GLY A 101 13.82 -8.36 6.50
CA GLY A 101 15.08 -8.68 5.83
C GLY A 101 14.96 -9.62 4.62
N ASN A 102 13.82 -10.31 4.48
CA ASN A 102 13.56 -11.17 3.31
C ASN A 102 13.27 -10.35 2.05
N TYR A 103 12.72 -9.13 2.20
CA TYR A 103 12.51 -8.24 1.06
C TYR A 103 13.82 -7.60 0.60
N ARG A 104 14.64 -7.14 1.56
CA ARG A 104 15.92 -6.47 1.31
C ARG A 104 16.74 -6.32 2.60
N ALA A 105 18.06 -6.25 2.44
CA ALA A 105 19.01 -6.13 3.55
C ALA A 105 19.07 -4.73 4.18
N ASP A 106 18.72 -3.69 3.41
CA ASP A 106 18.61 -2.30 3.84
C ASP A 106 17.13 -1.91 4.06
N GLN A 107 16.82 -0.61 4.14
CA GLN A 107 15.46 -0.08 4.28
C GLN A 107 15.17 0.85 3.10
N ASP A 108 13.92 0.91 2.65
CA ASP A 108 13.49 1.82 1.59
C ASP A 108 11.97 1.95 1.55
N PHE A 109 11.48 2.58 0.49
CA PHE A 109 10.08 2.90 0.24
C PHE A 109 9.58 2.21 -1.04
N VAL A 110 8.40 1.59 -0.96
CA VAL A 110 7.66 1.07 -2.12
C VAL A 110 6.29 1.75 -2.21
N LEU A 111 5.98 2.32 -3.37
CA LEU A 111 4.76 3.08 -3.62
C LEU A 111 3.54 2.14 -3.75
N PHE A 112 2.39 2.55 -3.23
CA PHE A 112 1.12 1.83 -3.49
C PHE A 112 -0.07 2.72 -3.81
N ASP A 113 -0.02 4.02 -3.53
CA ASP A 113 -1.07 4.98 -3.88
C ASP A 113 -0.50 6.39 -4.02
N VAL A 114 -1.16 7.21 -4.83
CA VAL A 114 -0.87 8.64 -4.94
C VAL A 114 -2.18 9.41 -4.86
N ARG A 115 -2.16 10.51 -4.12
CA ARG A 115 -3.26 11.46 -4.05
C ARG A 115 -2.76 12.82 -4.52
N VAL A 116 -3.48 13.44 -5.45
CA VAL A 116 -3.23 14.82 -5.90
C VAL A 116 -4.46 15.65 -5.59
N ASN A 117 -4.31 16.65 -4.73
CA ASN A 117 -5.44 17.41 -4.18
C ASN A 117 -6.52 16.47 -3.57
N SER A 118 -7.71 16.45 -4.15
CA SER A 118 -8.82 15.57 -3.74
C SER A 118 -8.84 14.22 -4.47
N TRP A 119 -8.02 14.02 -5.49
CA TRP A 119 -8.09 12.87 -6.38
C TRP A 119 -7.12 11.77 -5.98
N TRP A 120 -7.63 10.55 -5.86
CA TRP A 120 -6.80 9.35 -5.84
C TRP A 120 -6.49 8.95 -7.27
N LEU A 121 -5.21 8.79 -7.57
CA LEU A 121 -4.79 8.42 -8.92
C LEU A 121 -5.15 6.96 -9.20
N GLN A 122 -5.60 6.71 -10.43
CA GLN A 122 -5.78 5.35 -10.95
C GLN A 122 -4.43 4.65 -11.08
N ARG A 123 -4.46 3.32 -11.12
CA ARG A 123 -3.25 2.48 -11.11
C ARG A 123 -2.23 2.88 -12.18
N GLU A 124 -2.67 3.10 -13.42
CA GLU A 124 -1.77 3.50 -14.51
C GLU A 124 -1.02 4.81 -14.21
N ASN A 125 -1.70 5.78 -13.60
CA ASN A 125 -1.09 7.06 -13.23
C ASN A 125 -0.16 6.93 -12.02
N VAL A 126 -0.43 5.99 -11.09
CA VAL A 126 0.50 5.66 -10.01
C VAL A 126 1.77 5.02 -10.57
N GLU A 127 1.65 4.15 -11.59
CA GLU A 127 2.78 3.54 -12.29
C GLU A 127 3.60 4.58 -13.07
N ASP A 128 2.94 5.53 -13.75
CA ASP A 128 3.62 6.65 -14.42
C ASP A 128 4.39 7.53 -13.43
N VAL A 129 3.80 7.87 -12.28
CA VAL A 129 4.50 8.59 -11.20
C VAL A 129 5.69 7.78 -10.70
N ALA A 130 5.52 6.48 -10.46
CA ALA A 130 6.60 5.61 -10.00
C ALA A 130 7.75 5.58 -11.01
N GLN A 131 7.45 5.44 -12.31
CA GLN A 131 8.44 5.45 -13.38
C GLN A 131 9.18 6.80 -13.46
N LYS A 132 8.43 7.92 -13.50
CA LYS A 132 9.01 9.27 -13.56
C LYS A 132 9.94 9.54 -12.39
N LEU A 133 9.56 9.09 -11.19
CA LEU A 133 10.34 9.28 -9.97
C LEU A 133 11.34 8.16 -9.70
N GLY A 134 11.44 7.09 -10.51
CA GLY A 134 12.33 5.96 -10.22
C GLY A 134 12.01 5.27 -8.88
N LEU A 135 10.72 5.14 -8.57
CA LEU A 135 10.21 4.46 -7.38
C LEU A 135 9.80 3.03 -7.70
N ASP A 136 10.06 2.13 -6.75
CA ASP A 136 9.43 0.81 -6.77
C ASP A 136 7.94 0.97 -6.46
N ILE A 137 7.12 0.10 -7.03
CA ILE A 137 5.68 0.06 -6.82
C ILE A 137 5.27 -1.36 -6.39
N VAL A 138 4.28 -1.47 -5.51
CA VAL A 138 3.76 -2.79 -5.12
C VAL A 138 3.22 -3.51 -6.37
N PRO A 139 3.58 -4.79 -6.57
CA PRO A 139 3.24 -5.53 -7.77
C PRO A 139 1.78 -5.98 -7.71
N ILE A 140 1.15 -5.98 -8.88
CA ILE A 140 -0.12 -6.68 -9.09
C ILE A 140 0.19 -8.17 -9.16
N ILE A 141 -0.46 -8.95 -8.31
CA ILE A 141 -0.26 -10.41 -8.22
C ILE A 141 -1.46 -11.21 -8.71
N GLY A 142 -2.49 -10.53 -9.21
CA GLY A 142 -3.61 -11.13 -9.93
C GLY A 142 -4.88 -10.29 -9.88
N GLU A 143 -5.94 -10.85 -10.43
CA GLU A 143 -7.30 -10.32 -10.39
C GLU A 143 -8.27 -11.46 -10.08
N GLY A 144 -9.43 -11.13 -9.52
CA GLY A 144 -10.48 -12.11 -9.20
C GLY A 144 -11.51 -11.57 -8.21
N SER A 145 -12.35 -12.45 -7.69
CA SER A 145 -13.30 -12.19 -6.61
C SER A 145 -12.62 -12.11 -5.23
N LEU A 146 -13.31 -11.52 -4.24
CA LEU A 146 -12.81 -11.56 -2.85
C LEU A 146 -12.74 -12.99 -2.31
N HIS A 147 -13.62 -13.89 -2.76
CA HIS A 147 -13.58 -15.31 -2.39
C HIS A 147 -12.30 -15.99 -2.89
N GLU A 148 -11.91 -15.75 -4.15
CA GLU A 148 -10.66 -16.26 -4.71
C GLU A 148 -9.45 -15.68 -3.98
N ALA A 149 -9.45 -14.38 -3.65
CA ALA A 149 -8.39 -13.76 -2.86
C ALA A 149 -8.24 -14.42 -1.47
N ILE A 150 -9.36 -14.68 -0.79
CA ILE A 150 -9.39 -15.38 0.51
C ILE A 150 -8.80 -16.79 0.38
N ALA A 151 -9.26 -17.57 -0.60
CA ALA A 151 -8.77 -18.93 -0.82
C ALA A 151 -7.26 -18.93 -1.11
N ARG A 152 -6.78 -18.02 -1.95
CA ARG A 152 -5.38 -17.89 -2.34
C ARG A 152 -4.49 -17.52 -1.15
N VAL A 153 -4.91 -16.54 -0.34
CA VAL A 153 -4.18 -16.16 0.88
C VAL A 153 -4.18 -17.30 1.91
N LYS A 154 -5.30 -18.00 2.08
CA LYS A 154 -5.43 -19.13 3.00
C LYS A 154 -4.49 -20.29 2.64
N SER A 155 -4.34 -20.60 1.35
CA SER A 155 -3.41 -21.61 0.85
C SER A 155 -1.93 -21.22 0.96
N GLY A 156 -1.63 -19.95 1.19
CA GLY A 156 -0.27 -19.42 1.10
C GLY A 156 0.04 -18.84 -0.28
N ILE A 157 0.92 -17.86 -0.29
CA ILE A 157 1.30 -17.06 -1.46
C ILE A 157 2.80 -16.84 -1.36
N GLN A 158 3.56 -17.30 -2.34
CA GLN A 158 4.98 -16.98 -2.44
C GLN A 158 5.14 -15.50 -2.80
N SER A 159 6.00 -14.79 -2.09
CA SER A 159 6.27 -13.38 -2.34
C SER A 159 6.91 -13.18 -3.72
N THR A 160 6.55 -12.08 -4.37
CA THR A 160 7.19 -11.64 -5.62
C THR A 160 8.62 -11.12 -5.40
N TRP A 161 9.02 -10.85 -4.16
CA TRP A 161 10.36 -10.37 -3.81
C TRP A 161 11.35 -11.45 -3.41
N GLY A 162 10.93 -12.72 -3.35
CA GLY A 162 11.84 -13.81 -3.06
C GLY A 162 11.16 -15.07 -2.52
N ASP A 163 11.97 -16.03 -2.11
CA ASP A 163 11.51 -17.32 -1.62
C ASP A 163 11.06 -17.26 -0.16
N PHE A 164 9.91 -16.62 0.09
CA PHE A 164 9.26 -16.57 1.38
C PHE A 164 7.74 -16.38 1.23
N GLN A 165 7.00 -16.68 2.31
CA GLN A 165 5.55 -16.50 2.36
C GLN A 165 5.19 -15.00 2.46
N ALA A 166 4.44 -14.48 1.49
CA ALA A 166 3.92 -13.11 1.50
C ALA A 166 2.96 -12.87 2.67
N GLU A 167 2.87 -11.62 3.15
CA GLU A 167 1.95 -11.28 4.25
C GLU A 167 0.49 -11.50 3.86
N GLY A 168 0.15 -11.20 2.60
CA GLY A 168 -1.18 -11.38 2.05
C GLY A 168 -1.47 -10.50 0.83
N ILE A 169 -2.74 -10.13 0.67
CA ILE A 169 -3.27 -9.33 -0.45
C ILE A 169 -3.84 -8.02 0.08
N VAL A 170 -3.60 -6.92 -0.65
CA VAL A 170 -4.47 -5.74 -0.66
C VAL A 170 -5.35 -5.81 -1.91
N ALA A 171 -6.66 -5.80 -1.73
CA ALA A 171 -7.64 -5.92 -2.80
C ALA A 171 -8.42 -4.61 -2.97
N ARG A 172 -8.57 -4.18 -4.23
CA ARG A 172 -9.41 -3.04 -4.63
C ARG A 172 -10.37 -3.49 -5.74
N PRO A 173 -11.62 -3.01 -5.80
CA PRO A 173 -12.48 -3.35 -6.92
C PRO A 173 -11.86 -2.79 -8.20
N LYS A 174 -12.02 -3.49 -9.33
CA LYS A 174 -11.43 -3.11 -10.62
C LYS A 174 -11.86 -1.71 -11.07
N VAL A 175 -13.06 -1.30 -10.67
CA VAL A 175 -13.53 0.09 -10.71
C VAL A 175 -13.47 0.62 -9.28
N GLU A 176 -12.64 1.62 -9.00
CA GLU A 176 -12.51 2.14 -7.63
C GLU A 176 -13.83 2.80 -7.18
N LEU A 177 -14.28 2.40 -5.99
CA LEU A 177 -15.53 2.86 -5.38
C LEU A 177 -15.26 3.42 -3.99
N CYS A 178 -16.18 4.27 -3.53
CA CYS A 178 -16.22 4.75 -2.15
C CYS A 178 -17.49 4.23 -1.46
N THR A 179 -17.39 4.02 -0.15
CA THR A 179 -18.57 3.82 0.70
C THR A 179 -19.41 5.09 0.74
N ARG A 180 -20.64 5.00 1.28
CA ARG A 180 -21.50 6.18 1.48
C ARG A 180 -20.84 7.30 2.31
N GLY A 181 -19.87 6.94 3.16
CA GLY A 181 -19.09 7.89 3.96
C GLY A 181 -17.89 8.51 3.22
N GLY A 182 -17.73 8.26 1.92
CA GLY A 182 -16.61 8.77 1.13
C GLY A 182 -15.28 8.05 1.35
N GLN A 183 -15.27 6.93 2.10
CA GLN A 183 -14.05 6.15 2.31
C GLN A 183 -13.83 5.21 1.12
N ARG A 184 -12.58 5.11 0.64
CA ARG A 184 -12.23 4.16 -0.42
C ARG A 184 -12.55 2.74 -0.01
N LEU A 185 -13.12 1.98 -0.95
CA LEU A 185 -13.43 0.58 -0.77
C LEU A 185 -12.19 -0.26 -1.07
N ILE A 186 -11.41 -0.56 -0.03
CA ILE A 186 -10.16 -1.32 -0.11
C ILE A 186 -10.13 -2.27 1.09
N THR A 187 -9.75 -3.52 0.85
CA THR A 187 -9.61 -4.51 1.92
C THR A 187 -8.24 -5.17 1.88
N LYS A 188 -7.86 -5.77 3.02
CA LYS A 188 -6.62 -6.53 3.16
C LYS A 188 -6.95 -7.91 3.72
N ILE A 189 -6.34 -8.94 3.15
CA ILE A 189 -6.51 -10.33 3.54
C ILE A 189 -5.12 -10.85 3.87
N LYS A 190 -4.87 -11.25 5.11
CA LYS A 190 -3.52 -11.64 5.58
C LYS A 190 -3.46 -13.12 5.89
N HIS A 191 -2.38 -13.78 5.50
CA HIS A 191 -2.20 -15.22 5.71
C HIS A 191 -2.29 -15.58 7.20
N ARG A 192 -1.69 -14.75 8.05
CA ARG A 192 -1.70 -14.91 9.51
C ARG A 192 -3.11 -14.95 10.14
N ASP A 193 -4.13 -14.44 9.45
CA ASP A 193 -5.50 -14.42 9.97
C ASP A 193 -6.18 -15.80 9.83
N PHE A 194 -5.55 -16.75 9.11
CA PHE A 194 -5.99 -18.15 8.93
C PHE A 194 -5.15 -19.17 9.71
N THR A 195 -3.96 -18.79 10.15
CA THR A 195 -3.08 -19.66 10.94
C THR A 195 -3.41 -19.48 12.42
N ALA A 196 -3.97 -20.51 13.04
CA ALA A 196 -4.27 -20.56 14.48
C ALA A 196 -3.00 -20.61 15.34
#